data_AF-A0A5B8U975-F1
#
_entry.id   AF-A0A5B8U975-F1
#
_cell.length_a   1.000
_cell.length_b   1.000
_cell.length_c   1.000
_cell.angle_alpha   90.00
_cell.angle_beta   90.00
_cell.angle_gamma   90.00
#
_symmetry.space_group_name_H-M   'P 1'
#
loop_
_entity.id
_entity.type
_entity.pdbx_description
1 polymer ?
#
loop_
_entity_poly.entity_id
_entity_poly.type
_entity_poly.pdbx_seq_one_letter_code
_entity_poly.pdbx_strand_id
1 'polypeptide(L)'
;MPPTIRCAGAGILALLATAALAGPAGAVTAAASSGVLVVTGGPGPDRVIVTVDRTGAPAFTVTDGFDAVLPGAGCSAAGLAASCPLAGLTALQVRLGDGDDSLVTQSPLPVDAAGEGGDDALLAQEPQAPDAPAPATLDGGEGDDRLSGSRAGDVLRGGPGDDVFDGNAGDDLLDLGPGSDTVSDVAGDDRIEAQDGTVDHVDCGPGTDTGFFDPVDEVRHCELGVLPPPAVPDCAPVVRRPTAVQLRRLRTTGALVVAASATLPCGLRARVLLGGRTVATATRPARATRVALRLGPRARRATRLTLSVSGSAVGAPTRTRRLTLRLPAPP
;
A
#
# COMPACT_ATOMS: atom_id res chain seq x y z
N MET A 1 -73.78 35.70 4.47
CA MET A 1 -72.51 35.79 3.73
C MET A 1 -71.37 35.39 4.66
N PRO A 2 -70.80 34.18 4.55
CA PRO A 2 -69.50 33.87 5.15
C PRO A 2 -68.38 34.09 4.10
N PRO A 3 -67.17 34.53 4.48
CA PRO A 3 -66.08 34.76 3.54
C PRO A 3 -65.38 33.45 3.14
N THR A 4 -65.13 33.31 1.84
CA THR A 4 -64.36 32.24 1.22
C THR A 4 -62.87 32.41 1.50
N ILE A 5 -62.25 31.45 2.20
CA ILE A 5 -60.79 31.36 2.36
C ILE A 5 -60.22 30.65 1.12
N ARG A 6 -59.39 31.37 0.36
CA ARG A 6 -58.60 30.81 -0.75
C ARG A 6 -57.33 30.16 -0.19
N CYS A 7 -57.20 28.84 -0.30
CA CYS A 7 -55.94 28.15 -0.04
C CYS A 7 -54.95 28.41 -1.18
N ALA A 8 -53.78 28.95 -0.85
CA ALA A 8 -52.65 29.09 -1.74
C ALA A 8 -51.96 27.73 -1.95
N GLY A 9 -51.82 27.30 -3.20
CA GLY A 9 -51.05 26.11 -3.55
C GLY A 9 -49.55 26.40 -3.47
N ALA A 10 -48.89 25.88 -2.44
CA ALA A 10 -47.44 25.81 -2.39
C ALA A 10 -46.99 24.55 -3.15
N GLY A 11 -46.39 24.76 -4.32
CA GLY A 11 -45.74 23.70 -5.08
C GLY A 11 -44.49 23.21 -4.32
N ILE A 12 -44.55 21.96 -3.85
CA ILE A 12 -43.42 21.28 -3.24
C ILE A 12 -42.48 20.84 -4.38
N LEU A 13 -41.39 21.58 -4.55
CA LEU A 13 -40.25 21.19 -5.36
C LEU A 13 -39.49 20.11 -4.58
N ALA A 14 -39.74 18.84 -4.90
CA ALA A 14 -39.01 17.72 -4.32
C ALA A 14 -37.57 17.73 -4.86
N LEU A 15 -36.65 18.34 -4.10
CA LEU A 15 -35.23 18.03 -4.21
C LEU A 15 -35.06 16.56 -3.81
N LEU A 16 -34.77 15.70 -4.78
CA LEU A 16 -34.17 14.39 -4.55
C LEU A 16 -32.78 14.62 -3.97
N ALA A 17 -32.72 14.85 -2.66
CA ALA A 17 -31.51 14.64 -1.89
C ALA A 17 -31.23 13.15 -1.98
N THR A 18 -30.17 12.78 -2.71
CA THR A 18 -29.53 11.47 -2.53
C THR A 18 -29.09 11.42 -1.07
N ALA A 19 -29.93 10.82 -0.23
CA ALA A 19 -29.55 10.44 1.12
C ALA A 19 -28.34 9.52 0.97
N ALA A 20 -27.16 10.04 1.28
CA ALA A 20 -26.08 9.17 1.71
C ALA A 20 -26.63 8.42 2.92
N LEU A 21 -26.93 7.15 2.76
CA LEU A 21 -27.19 6.27 3.89
C LEU A 21 -25.91 6.33 4.72
N ALA A 22 -25.96 7.08 5.83
CA ALA A 22 -25.03 6.86 6.92
C ALA A 22 -25.22 5.40 7.31
N GLY A 23 -24.22 4.57 7.03
CA GLY A 23 -24.22 3.19 7.51
C GLY A 23 -24.28 3.17 9.04
N PRO A 24 -24.53 1.99 9.65
CA PRO A 24 -24.47 1.88 11.10
C PRO A 24 -23.13 2.43 11.58
N ALA A 25 -23.18 3.29 12.59
CA ALA A 25 -21.98 3.83 13.21
C ALA A 25 -21.16 2.67 13.74
N GLY A 26 -20.02 2.41 13.12
CA GLY A 26 -19.08 1.38 13.52
C GLY A 26 -18.89 0.19 12.59
N ALA A 27 -19.44 0.20 11.38
CA ALA A 27 -19.12 -0.82 10.39
C ALA A 27 -17.80 -0.54 9.67
N VAL A 28 -17.02 -1.60 9.44
CA VAL A 28 -15.85 -1.60 8.55
C VAL A 28 -16.21 -1.01 7.19
N THR A 29 -15.34 -0.17 6.64
CA THR A 29 -15.48 0.43 5.31
C THR A 29 -14.38 -0.03 4.37
N ALA A 30 -14.69 -0.13 3.07
CA ALA A 30 -13.71 -0.48 2.03
C ALA A 30 -13.84 0.42 0.80
N ALA A 31 -12.78 1.13 0.43
CA ALA A 31 -12.76 2.06 -0.69
C ALA A 31 -11.50 1.90 -1.56
N ALA A 32 -11.68 1.79 -2.87
CA ALA A 32 -10.63 1.74 -3.87
C ALA A 32 -10.49 3.10 -4.57
N SER A 33 -9.45 3.87 -4.22
CA SER A 33 -9.21 5.16 -4.84
C SER A 33 -7.71 5.43 -5.05
N SER A 34 -7.39 6.14 -6.14
CA SER A 34 -6.01 6.55 -6.45
C SER A 34 -4.98 5.42 -6.53
N GLY A 35 -5.42 4.18 -6.80
CA GLY A 35 -4.56 3.00 -6.88
C GLY A 35 -4.26 2.33 -5.54
N VAL A 36 -5.02 2.66 -4.48
CA VAL A 36 -4.93 2.03 -3.16
C VAL A 36 -6.31 1.54 -2.76
N LEU A 37 -6.40 0.31 -2.25
CA LEU A 37 -7.56 -0.15 -1.50
C LEU A 37 -7.34 0.24 -0.04
N VAL A 38 -8.24 1.05 0.49
CA VAL A 38 -8.26 1.45 1.89
C VAL A 38 -9.38 0.71 2.58
N VAL A 39 -9.04 -0.01 3.65
CA VAL A 39 -9.98 -0.63 4.58
C VAL A 39 -9.84 0.09 5.92
N THR A 40 -10.95 0.47 6.51
CA THR A 40 -10.98 1.18 7.80
C THR A 40 -11.98 0.48 8.71
N GLY A 41 -11.53 0.08 9.89
CA GLY A 41 -12.34 -0.55 10.91
C GLY A 41 -13.30 0.40 11.62
N GLY A 42 -14.12 -0.19 12.49
CA GLY A 42 -15.05 0.46 13.39
C GLY A 42 -14.42 0.79 14.76
N PRO A 43 -15.19 1.38 15.68
CA PRO A 43 -14.76 1.69 17.05
C PRO A 43 -14.93 0.49 18.01
N GLY A 44 -14.88 -0.74 17.51
CA GLY A 44 -15.10 -1.96 18.29
C GLY A 44 -14.49 -3.14 17.56
N PRO A 45 -14.47 -4.34 18.19
CA PRO A 45 -13.71 -5.47 17.71
C PRO A 45 -14.17 -5.88 16.31
N ASP A 46 -13.23 -5.86 15.37
CA ASP A 46 -13.42 -6.20 13.97
C ASP A 46 -12.71 -7.51 13.63
N ARG A 47 -13.30 -8.30 12.73
CA ARG A 47 -12.63 -9.49 12.15
C ARG A 47 -12.56 -9.34 10.64
N VAL A 48 -11.62 -8.53 10.19
CA VAL A 48 -11.41 -8.19 8.80
C VAL A 48 -10.68 -9.32 8.06
N ILE A 49 -11.28 -9.80 6.99
CA ILE A 49 -10.63 -10.75 6.06
C ILE A 49 -10.60 -10.11 4.67
N VAL A 50 -9.40 -9.99 4.10
CA VAL A 50 -9.15 -9.44 2.76
C VAL A 50 -8.58 -10.53 1.86
N THR A 51 -9.39 -10.99 0.90
CA THR A 51 -8.99 -12.04 -0.06
C THR A 51 -9.17 -11.55 -1.49
N VAL A 52 -8.65 -12.31 -2.47
CA VAL A 52 -8.86 -12.02 -3.89
C VAL A 52 -9.77 -13.08 -4.51
N ASP A 53 -10.93 -12.66 -4.99
CA ASP A 53 -11.77 -13.50 -5.85
C ASP A 53 -11.31 -13.40 -7.31
N ARG A 54 -11.05 -14.57 -7.91
CA ARG A 54 -10.66 -14.71 -9.32
C ARG A 54 -11.64 -15.53 -10.16
N THR A 55 -12.83 -15.85 -9.66
CA THR A 55 -13.85 -16.57 -10.42
C THR A 55 -14.42 -15.77 -11.60
N GLY A 56 -14.17 -14.45 -11.62
CA GLY A 56 -14.50 -13.53 -12.71
C GLY A 56 -13.42 -12.48 -12.95
N ALA A 57 -13.82 -11.22 -13.11
CA ALA A 57 -12.86 -10.11 -13.11
C ALA A 57 -12.21 -10.04 -11.71
N PRO A 58 -10.86 -10.11 -11.59
CA PRO A 58 -10.22 -10.15 -10.30
C PRO A 58 -10.60 -8.96 -9.42
N ALA A 59 -11.02 -9.25 -8.20
CA ALA A 59 -11.45 -8.26 -7.23
C ALA A 59 -11.00 -8.67 -5.82
N PHE A 60 -10.69 -7.69 -5.00
CA PHE A 60 -10.63 -7.91 -3.56
C PHE A 60 -12.04 -8.12 -3.02
N THR A 61 -12.15 -9.07 -2.09
CA THR A 61 -13.31 -9.28 -1.25
C THR A 61 -12.90 -8.94 0.17
N VAL A 62 -13.57 -7.95 0.76
CA VAL A 62 -13.40 -7.54 2.14
C VAL A 62 -14.63 -7.97 2.92
N THR A 63 -14.43 -8.78 3.96
CA THR A 63 -15.48 -9.18 4.90
C THR A 63 -15.10 -8.77 6.30
N ASP A 64 -16.12 -8.54 7.11
CA ASP A 64 -16.00 -8.45 8.55
C ASP A 64 -16.84 -9.57 9.18
N GLY A 65 -16.32 -10.16 10.25
CA GLY A 65 -16.94 -11.27 10.97
C GLY A 65 -18.10 -10.85 11.87
N PHE A 66 -18.23 -9.55 12.18
CA PHE A 66 -19.26 -9.03 13.07
C PHE A 66 -20.35 -8.29 12.30
N ASP A 67 -19.97 -7.41 11.38
CA ASP A 67 -20.90 -6.53 10.67
C ASP A 67 -20.75 -6.58 9.13
N ALA A 68 -21.68 -5.92 8.44
CA ALA A 68 -21.63 -5.76 7.00
C ALA A 68 -20.60 -4.68 6.61
N VAL A 69 -19.72 -4.98 5.66
CA VAL A 69 -18.72 -4.02 5.18
C VAL A 69 -19.38 -2.97 4.28
N LEU A 70 -19.18 -1.70 4.60
CA LEU A 70 -19.71 -0.57 3.84
C LEU A 70 -18.80 -0.24 2.64
N PRO A 71 -19.27 -0.42 1.39
CA PRO A 71 -18.46 -0.09 0.22
C PRO A 71 -18.40 1.42 0.00
N GLY A 72 -17.18 1.95 -0.04
CA GLY A 72 -16.86 3.31 -0.44
C GLY A 72 -16.55 3.44 -1.93
N ALA A 73 -15.88 4.53 -2.30
CA ALA A 73 -15.55 4.83 -3.69
C ALA A 73 -14.81 3.67 -4.38
N GLY A 74 -15.22 3.29 -5.58
CA GLY A 74 -14.57 2.23 -6.36
C GLY A 74 -14.91 0.79 -5.92
N CYS A 75 -15.67 0.60 -4.84
CA CYS A 75 -16.13 -0.70 -4.38
C CYS A 75 -17.66 -0.83 -4.53
N SER A 76 -18.16 -2.06 -4.46
CA SER A 76 -19.58 -2.39 -4.52
C SER A 76 -19.96 -3.42 -3.46
N ALA A 77 -21.18 -3.34 -2.94
CA ALA A 77 -21.68 -4.33 -1.98
C ALA A 77 -21.81 -5.72 -2.64
N ALA A 78 -21.39 -6.75 -1.93
CA ALA A 78 -21.46 -8.15 -2.32
C ALA A 78 -21.97 -8.98 -1.13
N GLY A 79 -23.28 -8.90 -0.87
CA GLY A 79 -23.86 -9.48 0.34
C GLY A 79 -23.46 -8.67 1.57
N LEU A 80 -22.82 -9.32 2.55
CA LEU A 80 -22.21 -8.67 3.73
C LEU A 80 -20.76 -8.20 3.46
N ALA A 81 -20.20 -8.55 2.31
CA ALA A 81 -18.85 -8.16 1.91
C ALA A 81 -18.85 -6.89 1.05
N ALA A 82 -17.68 -6.26 0.93
CA ALA A 82 -17.38 -5.30 -0.12
C ALA A 82 -16.50 -5.95 -1.20
N SER A 83 -16.86 -5.74 -2.46
CA SER A 83 -16.07 -6.17 -3.61
C SER A 83 -15.43 -4.96 -4.30
N CYS A 84 -14.11 -4.97 -4.44
CA CYS A 84 -13.32 -3.88 -4.99
C CYS A 84 -12.47 -4.38 -6.17
N PRO A 85 -12.61 -3.85 -7.39
CA PRO A 85 -11.83 -4.32 -8.54
C PRO A 85 -10.32 -4.22 -8.30
N LEU A 86 -9.59 -5.30 -8.57
CA LEU A 86 -8.13 -5.33 -8.41
C LEU A 86 -7.41 -4.45 -9.45
N ALA A 87 -8.05 -4.23 -10.60
CA ALA A 87 -7.46 -3.52 -11.73
C ALA A 87 -7.10 -2.07 -11.38
N GLY A 88 -5.79 -1.77 -11.42
CA GLY A 88 -5.27 -0.42 -11.18
C GLY A 88 -4.88 -0.15 -9.72
N LEU A 89 -5.13 -1.10 -8.82
CA LEU A 89 -4.61 -1.07 -7.46
C LEU A 89 -3.13 -1.45 -7.42
N THR A 90 -2.42 -0.87 -6.46
CA THR A 90 -0.97 -1.00 -6.28
C THR A 90 -0.56 -1.24 -4.83
N ALA A 91 -1.47 -1.07 -3.87
CA ALA A 91 -1.27 -1.36 -2.45
C ALA A 91 -2.62 -1.59 -1.77
N LEU A 92 -2.57 -2.31 -0.65
CA LEU A 92 -3.65 -2.42 0.35
C LEU A 92 -3.23 -1.63 1.59
N GLN A 93 -4.10 -0.75 2.07
CA GLN A 93 -3.94 -0.04 3.33
C GLN A 93 -5.09 -0.44 4.26
N VAL A 94 -4.78 -0.82 5.50
CA VAL A 94 -5.75 -1.20 6.53
C VAL A 94 -5.47 -0.41 7.81
N ARG A 95 -6.52 0.12 8.44
CA ARG A 95 -6.47 0.74 9.77
C ARG A 95 -7.65 0.21 10.56
N LEU A 96 -7.41 -0.56 11.62
CA LEU A 96 -8.47 -1.26 12.34
C LEU A 96 -9.10 -0.34 13.40
N GLY A 97 -8.30 0.36 14.19
CA GLY A 97 -8.77 1.42 15.08
C GLY A 97 -8.65 1.02 16.54
N ASP A 98 -9.60 1.45 17.37
CA ASP A 98 -9.62 1.03 18.78
C ASP A 98 -10.41 -0.28 18.92
N GLY A 99 -9.87 -1.26 19.65
CA GLY A 99 -10.50 -2.54 19.95
C GLY A 99 -9.55 -3.71 19.69
N ASP A 100 -9.88 -4.88 20.23
CA ASP A 100 -9.12 -6.10 19.93
C ASP A 100 -9.55 -6.61 18.54
N ASP A 101 -8.79 -6.26 17.51
CA ASP A 101 -9.14 -6.49 16.12
C ASP A 101 -8.33 -7.63 15.49
N SER A 102 -8.79 -8.10 14.33
CA SER A 102 -8.07 -9.11 13.56
C SER A 102 -8.12 -8.83 12.07
N LEU A 103 -6.96 -8.82 11.45
CA LEU A 103 -6.77 -8.81 10.01
C LEU A 103 -6.19 -10.14 9.53
N VAL A 104 -6.87 -10.77 8.58
CA VAL A 104 -6.28 -11.81 7.74
C VAL A 104 -6.29 -11.35 6.30
N THR A 105 -5.12 -11.19 5.69
CA THR A 105 -5.01 -10.78 4.29
C THR A 105 -4.23 -11.76 3.45
N GLN A 106 -4.70 -11.99 2.23
CA GLN A 106 -4.02 -12.77 1.18
C GLN A 106 -3.70 -11.87 -0.02
N SER A 107 -3.37 -10.61 0.28
CA SER A 107 -3.16 -9.59 -0.75
C SER A 107 -1.93 -9.92 -1.61
N PRO A 108 -2.05 -9.91 -2.94
CA PRO A 108 -0.91 -10.01 -3.85
C PRO A 108 -0.22 -8.65 -4.07
N LEU A 109 -0.69 -7.61 -3.37
CA LEU A 109 -0.15 -6.25 -3.39
C LEU A 109 0.51 -5.96 -2.04
N PRO A 110 1.50 -5.04 -2.00
CA PRO A 110 2.07 -4.60 -0.73
C PRO A 110 1.00 -4.15 0.26
N VAL A 111 1.15 -4.57 1.51
CA VAL A 111 0.22 -4.31 2.61
C VAL A 111 0.81 -3.26 3.54
N ASP A 112 -0.01 -2.31 3.98
CA ASP A 112 0.26 -1.37 5.07
C ASP A 112 -0.92 -1.47 6.04
N ALA A 113 -0.76 -2.18 7.15
CA ALA A 113 -1.80 -2.42 8.13
C ALA A 113 -1.38 -1.89 9.50
N ALA A 114 -2.34 -1.28 10.21
CA ALA A 114 -2.17 -0.93 11.62
C ALA A 114 -3.37 -1.41 12.43
N GLY A 115 -3.11 -2.02 13.58
CA GLY A 115 -4.11 -2.35 14.60
C GLY A 115 -4.61 -1.07 15.28
N GLU A 116 -3.66 -0.27 15.77
CA GLU A 116 -3.83 1.00 16.50
C GLU A 116 -3.93 0.83 18.01
N GLY A 117 -5.06 0.44 18.59
CA GLY A 117 -5.10 0.20 20.04
C GLY A 117 -6.03 -0.93 20.43
N GLY A 118 -5.60 -1.77 21.36
CA GLY A 118 -6.23 -3.05 21.69
C GLY A 118 -5.28 -4.20 21.37
N ASP A 119 -5.65 -5.41 21.79
CA ASP A 119 -4.82 -6.59 21.53
C ASP A 119 -5.15 -7.15 20.13
N ASP A 120 -4.32 -6.83 19.14
CA ASP A 120 -4.61 -7.05 17.73
C ASP A 120 -3.96 -8.32 17.15
N ALA A 121 -4.52 -8.81 16.04
CA ALA A 121 -3.95 -9.92 15.28
C ALA A 121 -3.85 -9.59 13.78
N LEU A 122 -2.66 -9.24 13.30
CA LEU A 122 -2.38 -8.88 11.91
C LEU A 122 -1.63 -10.01 11.18
N LEU A 123 -2.30 -10.69 10.26
CA LEU A 123 -1.77 -11.87 9.57
C LEU A 123 -1.72 -11.66 8.05
N ALA A 124 -0.52 -11.46 7.50
CA ALA A 124 -0.26 -11.34 6.07
C ALA A 124 -0.01 -12.70 5.42
N GLN A 125 -1.07 -13.49 5.26
CA GLN A 125 -0.99 -14.85 4.72
C GLN A 125 -0.63 -14.90 3.23
N GLU A 126 -0.04 -16.04 2.84
CA GLU A 126 0.31 -16.33 1.45
C GLU A 126 -0.88 -16.14 0.48
N PRO A 127 -0.68 -15.37 -0.60
CA PRO A 127 -1.70 -15.23 -1.62
C PRO A 127 -1.89 -16.55 -2.38
N GLN A 128 -3.12 -16.78 -2.85
CA GLN A 128 -3.40 -17.94 -3.67
C GLN A 128 -2.64 -17.87 -5.00
N ALA A 129 -2.04 -18.99 -5.42
CA ALA A 129 -1.42 -19.11 -6.75
C ALA A 129 -2.37 -18.61 -7.86
N PRO A 130 -1.86 -17.91 -8.89
CA PRO A 130 -0.46 -17.75 -9.27
C PRO A 130 0.23 -16.48 -8.73
N ASP A 131 -0.38 -15.75 -7.81
CA ASP A 131 0.23 -14.52 -7.30
C ASP A 131 1.44 -14.84 -6.42
N ALA A 132 2.45 -13.97 -6.48
CA ALA A 132 3.61 -14.06 -5.60
C ALA A 132 3.34 -13.25 -4.33
N PRO A 133 3.94 -13.62 -3.19
CA PRO A 133 3.91 -12.80 -1.98
C PRO A 133 4.47 -11.40 -2.27
N ALA A 134 3.94 -10.43 -1.52
CA ALA A 134 4.32 -9.03 -1.60
C ALA A 134 4.58 -8.51 -0.19
N PRO A 135 5.54 -7.57 -0.03
CA PRO A 135 5.90 -7.04 1.28
C PRO A 135 4.71 -6.49 2.08
N ALA A 136 4.71 -6.78 3.37
CA ALA A 136 3.81 -6.25 4.37
C ALA A 136 4.55 -5.28 5.29
N THR A 137 3.88 -4.20 5.66
CA THR A 137 4.22 -3.36 6.80
C THR A 137 3.07 -3.49 7.78
N LEU A 138 3.33 -4.14 8.91
CA LEU A 138 2.37 -4.38 9.97
C LEU A 138 2.82 -3.60 11.21
N ASP A 139 1.87 -2.92 11.84
CA ASP A 139 2.05 -2.10 13.04
C ASP A 139 0.96 -2.54 14.02
N GLY A 140 1.32 -3.23 15.10
CA GLY A 140 0.38 -3.72 16.12
C GLY A 140 -0.34 -2.54 16.74
N GLY A 141 0.40 -1.71 17.47
CA GLY A 141 -0.13 -0.52 18.09
C GLY A 141 0.04 -0.59 19.60
N GLU A 142 -0.95 -0.14 20.36
CA GLU A 142 -0.97 -0.34 21.81
C GLU A 142 -1.67 -1.64 22.17
N GLY A 143 -1.04 -2.54 22.92
CA GLY A 143 -1.68 -3.80 23.36
C GLY A 143 -0.77 -5.00 23.13
N ASP A 144 -1.24 -6.19 23.53
CA ASP A 144 -0.49 -7.44 23.34
C ASP A 144 -0.83 -8.04 21.96
N ASP A 145 -0.02 -7.73 20.95
CA ASP A 145 -0.33 -7.97 19.55
C ASP A 145 0.23 -9.29 19.00
N ARG A 146 -0.34 -9.74 17.88
CA ARG A 146 0.13 -10.88 17.09
C ARG A 146 0.37 -10.49 15.65
N LEU A 147 1.62 -10.49 15.24
CA LEU A 147 2.05 -10.05 13.91
C LEU A 147 2.66 -11.21 13.14
N SER A 148 2.09 -11.52 11.97
CA SER A 148 2.64 -12.54 11.07
C SER A 148 2.86 -11.94 9.68
N GLY A 149 4.13 -11.91 9.28
CA GLY A 149 4.59 -11.50 7.97
C GLY A 149 4.10 -12.43 6.85
N SER A 150 4.32 -11.95 5.64
CA SER A 150 4.25 -12.70 4.39
C SER A 150 5.52 -13.52 4.15
N ARG A 151 5.67 -14.12 2.96
CA ARG A 151 6.95 -14.75 2.54
C ARG A 151 7.83 -13.83 1.70
N ALA A 152 7.64 -12.53 1.82
CA ALA A 152 8.49 -11.50 1.23
C ALA A 152 9.15 -10.71 2.35
N GLY A 153 10.17 -9.89 2.05
CA GLY A 153 10.80 -9.06 3.08
C GLY A 153 9.85 -7.98 3.61
N ASP A 154 9.56 -8.05 4.89
CA ASP A 154 8.51 -7.35 5.60
C ASP A 154 9.04 -6.38 6.66
N VAL A 155 8.13 -5.57 7.20
CA VAL A 155 8.39 -4.66 8.32
C VAL A 155 7.32 -4.88 9.36
N LEU A 156 7.70 -5.41 10.53
CA LEU A 156 6.80 -5.69 11.63
C LEU A 156 7.16 -4.79 12.80
N ARG A 157 6.18 -4.08 13.36
CA ARG A 157 6.32 -3.27 14.57
C ARG A 157 5.27 -3.71 15.57
N GLY A 158 5.68 -4.14 16.76
CA GLY A 158 4.76 -4.51 17.83
C GLY A 158 4.14 -3.26 18.41
N GLY A 159 4.97 -2.48 19.09
CA GLY A 159 4.52 -1.30 19.81
C GLY A 159 4.64 -1.58 21.29
N PRO A 160 3.95 -0.83 22.18
CA PRO A 160 3.93 -1.18 23.59
C PRO A 160 2.99 -2.36 23.89
N GLY A 161 3.50 -3.37 24.58
CA GLY A 161 2.77 -4.55 25.00
C GLY A 161 3.64 -5.80 24.92
N ASP A 162 3.14 -6.95 25.37
CA ASP A 162 3.85 -8.23 25.22
C ASP A 162 3.46 -8.86 23.87
N ASP A 163 4.28 -8.63 22.83
CA ASP A 163 3.93 -8.92 21.44
C ASP A 163 4.46 -10.29 20.96
N VAL A 164 3.80 -10.85 19.94
CA VAL A 164 4.21 -12.10 19.29
C VAL A 164 4.41 -11.92 17.79
N PHE A 165 5.61 -12.25 17.33
CA PHE A 165 6.04 -12.11 15.94
C PHE A 165 6.30 -13.46 15.27
N ASP A 166 5.83 -13.57 14.02
CA ASP A 166 6.19 -14.61 13.06
C ASP A 166 6.60 -13.96 11.74
N GLY A 167 7.90 -13.73 11.55
CA GLY A 167 8.48 -13.12 10.34
C GLY A 167 8.19 -13.92 9.06
N ASN A 168 7.95 -15.22 9.20
CA ASN A 168 7.82 -16.17 8.11
C ASN A 168 9.10 -16.29 7.28
N ALA A 169 9.10 -15.85 6.03
CA ALA A 169 10.26 -16.02 5.17
C ALA A 169 10.51 -14.73 4.40
N GLY A 170 11.75 -14.39 4.11
CA GLY A 170 12.05 -13.09 3.54
C GLY A 170 13.21 -12.47 4.27
N ASP A 171 13.59 -11.26 3.90
CA ASP A 171 14.58 -10.51 4.71
C ASP A 171 13.78 -9.45 5.47
N ASP A 172 13.51 -9.69 6.74
CA ASP A 172 12.53 -8.97 7.54
C ASP A 172 13.17 -7.94 8.48
N LEU A 173 12.39 -6.90 8.79
CA LEU A 173 12.74 -5.91 9.82
C LEU A 173 11.70 -5.95 10.93
N LEU A 174 12.12 -6.41 12.11
CA LEU A 174 11.29 -6.49 13.30
C LEU A 174 11.75 -5.43 14.31
N ASP A 175 10.81 -4.57 14.71
CA ASP A 175 10.94 -3.60 15.81
C ASP A 175 9.96 -4.07 16.88
N LEU A 176 10.46 -4.72 17.93
CA LEU A 176 9.58 -5.40 18.87
C LEU A 176 8.79 -4.37 19.68
N GLY A 177 9.49 -3.34 20.14
CA GLY A 177 8.91 -2.29 20.97
C GLY A 177 9.21 -2.54 22.44
N PRO A 178 8.53 -1.85 23.37
CA PRO A 178 8.64 -2.13 24.78
C PRO A 178 7.65 -3.19 25.27
N GLY A 179 8.14 -4.18 26.00
CA GLY A 179 7.37 -5.27 26.57
C GLY A 179 8.07 -6.61 26.36
N SER A 180 7.56 -7.67 27.00
CA SER A 180 8.20 -8.99 26.94
C SER A 180 7.78 -9.71 25.67
N ASP A 181 8.60 -9.59 24.63
CA ASP A 181 8.21 -9.99 23.29
C ASP A 181 8.67 -11.42 22.95
N THR A 182 7.95 -12.06 22.04
CA THR A 182 8.29 -13.38 21.52
C THR A 182 8.41 -13.36 20.01
N VAL A 183 9.59 -13.71 19.50
CA VAL A 183 9.85 -13.84 18.06
C VAL A 183 10.13 -15.29 17.69
N SER A 184 9.42 -15.77 16.68
CA SER A 184 9.71 -17.03 16.00
C SER A 184 9.83 -16.76 14.51
N ASP A 185 11.05 -16.56 14.01
CA ASP A 185 11.29 -16.45 12.58
C ASP A 185 11.58 -17.81 11.93
N VAL A 186 11.49 -17.90 10.59
CA VAL A 186 11.58 -19.17 9.88
C VAL A 186 12.64 -19.21 8.78
N ALA A 187 12.91 -18.14 8.04
CA ALA A 187 14.04 -18.09 7.10
C ALA A 187 14.27 -16.68 6.53
N GLY A 188 15.51 -16.20 6.57
CA GLY A 188 15.79 -14.87 6.07
C GLY A 188 17.22 -14.43 6.25
N ASP A 189 17.53 -13.19 5.87
CA ASP A 189 18.63 -12.46 6.50
C ASP A 189 17.97 -11.31 7.30
N ASP A 190 17.58 -11.60 8.53
CA ASP A 190 16.63 -10.78 9.29
C ASP A 190 17.32 -9.73 10.17
N ARG A 191 16.57 -8.69 10.55
CA ARG A 191 17.01 -7.67 11.49
C ARG A 191 15.98 -7.42 12.59
N ILE A 192 16.39 -7.64 13.83
CA ILE A 192 15.52 -7.55 15.01
C ILE A 192 16.04 -6.47 15.98
N GLU A 193 15.17 -5.57 16.42
CA GLU A 193 15.46 -4.55 17.44
C GLU A 193 14.63 -4.81 18.70
N ALA A 194 15.34 -5.16 19.77
CA ALA A 194 14.83 -5.66 21.05
C ALA A 194 15.68 -5.07 22.19
N GLN A 195 15.81 -3.73 22.21
CA GLN A 195 16.58 -3.00 23.24
C GLN A 195 15.67 -2.07 24.03
N ASP A 196 14.81 -2.65 24.83
CA ASP A 196 13.78 -1.96 25.60
C ASP A 196 14.01 -2.06 27.13
N GLY A 197 14.93 -2.92 27.57
CA GLY A 197 15.25 -3.20 28.96
C GLY A 197 14.35 -4.25 29.64
N THR A 198 13.48 -4.93 28.89
CA THR A 198 12.66 -6.06 29.38
C THR A 198 13.22 -7.39 28.86
N VAL A 199 12.49 -8.50 28.98
CA VAL A 199 13.01 -9.82 28.64
C VAL A 199 12.33 -10.32 27.38
N ASP A 200 13.10 -10.48 26.32
CA ASP A 200 12.58 -11.01 25.05
C ASP A 200 13.00 -12.46 24.81
N HIS A 201 12.12 -13.21 24.16
CA HIS A 201 12.38 -14.55 23.68
C HIS A 201 12.49 -14.53 22.15
N VAL A 202 13.73 -14.52 21.64
CA VAL A 202 13.99 -14.35 20.20
C VAL A 202 14.61 -15.60 19.60
N ASP A 203 13.93 -16.20 18.63
CA ASP A 203 14.51 -17.19 17.72
C ASP A 203 14.55 -16.60 16.30
N CYS A 204 15.75 -16.23 15.83
CA CYS A 204 15.94 -15.70 14.47
C CYS A 204 15.78 -16.76 13.37
N GLY A 205 15.72 -18.05 13.73
CA GLY A 205 15.64 -19.10 12.73
C GLY A 205 16.93 -19.23 11.88
N PRO A 206 16.85 -19.88 10.71
CA PRO A 206 17.96 -20.05 9.79
C PRO A 206 18.15 -18.82 8.88
N GLY A 207 19.37 -18.31 8.83
CA GLY A 207 19.60 -17.10 8.08
C GLY A 207 21.00 -16.55 8.27
N THR A 208 21.21 -15.31 7.84
CA THR A 208 22.24 -14.46 8.43
C THR A 208 21.52 -13.30 9.13
N ASP A 209 21.21 -13.52 10.39
CA ASP A 209 20.29 -12.68 11.14
C ASP A 209 21.05 -11.79 12.10
N THR A 210 20.56 -10.58 12.27
CA THR A 210 21.21 -9.57 13.08
C THR A 210 20.24 -8.86 13.99
N GLY A 211 20.77 -8.29 15.05
CA GLY A 211 19.91 -7.52 15.92
C GLY A 211 20.65 -6.83 17.04
N PHE A 212 19.86 -6.03 17.74
CA PHE A 212 20.23 -5.37 18.97
C PHE A 212 19.36 -5.97 20.05
N PHE A 213 20.02 -6.62 21.01
CA PHE A 213 19.39 -7.36 22.10
C PHE A 213 19.99 -6.85 23.41
N ASP A 214 19.19 -6.84 24.45
CA ASP A 214 19.64 -6.57 25.80
C ASP A 214 20.29 -7.82 26.44
N PRO A 215 21.16 -7.65 27.45
CA PRO A 215 21.81 -8.78 28.11
C PRO A 215 20.84 -9.73 28.84
N VAL A 216 19.59 -9.33 29.02
CA VAL A 216 18.55 -10.09 29.73
C VAL A 216 17.73 -10.98 28.80
N ASP A 217 17.86 -10.82 27.48
CA ASP A 217 17.09 -11.56 26.48
C ASP A 217 17.56 -13.00 26.31
N GLU A 218 16.60 -13.86 25.94
CA GLU A 218 16.84 -15.23 25.53
C GLU A 218 16.89 -15.35 24.01
N VAL A 219 18.07 -15.06 23.45
CA VAL A 219 18.29 -15.05 21.99
C VAL A 219 18.88 -16.37 21.49
N ARG A 220 18.31 -16.93 20.42
CA ARG A 220 18.77 -18.16 19.75
C ARG A 220 18.79 -18.00 18.23
N HIS A 221 19.68 -18.76 17.60
CA HIS A 221 19.89 -18.81 16.16
C HIS A 221 20.25 -17.49 15.46
N CYS A 222 20.41 -16.37 16.18
CA CYS A 222 20.87 -15.11 15.61
C CYS A 222 22.40 -15.00 15.51
N GLU A 223 22.93 -14.54 14.38
CA GLU A 223 24.34 -14.18 14.21
C GLU A 223 24.64 -12.79 14.80
N LEU A 224 24.98 -12.74 16.09
CA LEU A 224 25.34 -11.51 16.81
C LEU A 224 26.37 -10.65 16.02
N GLY A 225 25.91 -9.52 15.48
CA GLY A 225 26.71 -8.60 14.68
C GLY A 225 25.85 -7.57 13.93
N VAL A 226 26.48 -6.49 13.43
CA VAL A 226 25.80 -5.52 12.55
C VAL A 226 26.09 -5.90 11.12
N LEU A 227 25.19 -6.65 10.48
CA LEU A 227 25.11 -6.63 9.03
C LEU A 227 24.65 -5.23 8.61
N PRO A 228 25.12 -4.71 7.46
CA PRO A 228 24.47 -3.54 6.88
C PRO A 228 22.97 -3.83 6.77
N PRO A 229 22.10 -2.84 7.08
CA PRO A 229 20.66 -3.05 7.00
C PRO A 229 20.29 -3.69 5.66
N PRO A 230 19.25 -4.53 5.62
CA PRO A 230 18.76 -5.07 4.36
C PRO A 230 18.64 -3.93 3.36
N ALA A 231 19.14 -4.16 2.15
CA ALA A 231 19.32 -3.07 1.20
C ALA A 231 17.95 -2.48 0.86
N VAL A 232 17.60 -1.35 1.50
CA VAL A 232 16.42 -0.56 1.14
C VAL A 232 16.48 -0.40 -0.37
N PRO A 233 15.49 -0.93 -1.12
CA PRO A 233 15.66 -1.17 -2.54
C PRO A 233 16.00 0.17 -3.21
N ASP A 234 17.18 0.25 -3.84
CA ASP A 234 17.60 1.49 -4.50
C ASP A 234 16.67 1.73 -5.68
N CYS A 235 15.65 2.52 -5.44
CA CYS A 235 14.65 2.86 -6.44
C CYS A 235 15.17 3.87 -7.48
N ALA A 236 16.48 4.02 -7.64
CA ALA A 236 17.08 4.81 -8.70
C ALA A 236 16.65 4.30 -10.09
N PRO A 237 15.83 5.05 -10.84
CA PRO A 237 15.33 4.56 -12.11
C PRO A 237 16.43 4.63 -13.18
N VAL A 238 16.60 3.52 -13.91
CA VAL A 238 17.44 3.48 -15.10
C VAL A 238 16.60 3.99 -16.28
N VAL A 239 16.91 5.19 -16.76
CA VAL A 239 16.14 5.83 -17.85
C VAL A 239 17.01 6.00 -19.09
N ARG A 240 16.60 5.38 -20.20
CA ARG A 240 17.25 5.61 -21.49
C ARG A 240 16.73 6.89 -22.12
N ARG A 241 17.64 7.70 -22.67
CA ARG A 241 17.26 8.93 -23.39
C ARG A 241 16.42 8.57 -24.63
N PRO A 242 15.26 9.23 -24.86
CA PRO A 242 14.51 9.06 -26.09
C PRO A 242 15.35 9.40 -27.32
N THR A 243 15.17 8.62 -28.40
CA THR A 243 15.91 8.84 -29.65
C THR A 243 15.39 10.07 -30.39
N ALA A 244 16.21 10.62 -31.29
CA ALA A 244 15.80 11.75 -32.15
C ALA A 244 14.54 11.42 -32.98
N VAL A 245 14.39 10.16 -33.41
CA VAL A 245 13.21 9.69 -34.14
C VAL A 245 11.96 9.76 -33.26
N GLN A 246 12.05 9.31 -32.01
CA GLN A 246 10.95 9.40 -31.05
C GLN A 246 10.57 10.86 -30.76
N LEU A 247 11.56 11.75 -30.59
CA LEU A 247 11.31 13.18 -30.35
C LEU A 247 10.73 13.90 -31.56
N ARG A 248 11.06 13.50 -32.80
CA ARG A 248 10.40 13.99 -34.02
C ARG A 248 8.94 13.56 -34.08
N ARG A 249 8.69 12.25 -33.88
CA ARG A 249 7.32 11.69 -33.87
C ARG A 249 6.47 12.30 -32.75
N LEU A 250 7.08 12.67 -31.64
CA LEU A 250 6.37 13.27 -30.51
C LEU A 250 5.58 14.54 -30.89
N ARG A 251 6.10 15.35 -31.83
CA ARG A 251 5.41 16.57 -32.27
C ARG A 251 4.08 16.26 -32.97
N THR A 252 4.04 15.21 -33.78
CA THR A 252 2.86 14.84 -34.57
C THR A 252 1.91 13.95 -33.77
N THR A 253 2.41 12.92 -33.08
CA THR A 253 1.57 11.93 -32.39
C THR A 253 1.21 12.32 -30.96
N GLY A 254 2.02 13.16 -30.31
CA GLY A 254 1.91 13.43 -28.88
C GLY A 254 2.25 12.24 -27.98
N ALA A 255 2.67 11.10 -28.53
CA ALA A 255 3.02 9.91 -27.77
C ALA A 255 4.53 9.82 -27.55
N LEU A 256 4.96 9.76 -26.28
CA LEU A 256 6.34 9.53 -25.89
C LEU A 256 6.43 8.18 -25.17
N VAL A 257 7.21 7.25 -25.71
CA VAL A 257 7.52 5.98 -25.04
C VAL A 257 8.97 6.03 -24.57
N VAL A 258 9.16 5.93 -23.26
CA VAL A 258 10.47 5.96 -22.61
C VAL A 258 10.80 4.56 -22.11
N ALA A 259 11.99 4.05 -22.43
CA ALA A 259 12.49 2.85 -21.78
C ALA A 259 13.02 3.25 -20.40
N ALA A 260 12.37 2.74 -19.37
CA ALA A 260 12.72 2.95 -17.97
C ALA A 260 12.48 1.65 -17.20
N SER A 261 13.36 1.35 -16.26
CA SER A 261 13.26 0.21 -15.35
C SER A 261 13.70 0.64 -13.95
N ALA A 262 13.21 -0.07 -12.94
CA ALA A 262 13.71 -0.02 -11.57
C ALA A 262 13.80 -1.45 -11.02
N THR A 263 14.56 -1.64 -9.96
CA THR A 263 14.68 -2.92 -9.25
C THR A 263 13.33 -3.27 -8.62
N LEU A 264 12.95 -4.55 -8.60
CA LEU A 264 11.80 -4.98 -7.80
C LEU A 264 12.10 -4.69 -6.31
N PRO A 265 11.15 -4.19 -5.50
CA PRO A 265 9.72 -3.90 -5.77
C PRO A 265 9.41 -2.46 -6.26
N CYS A 266 10.39 -1.64 -6.65
CA CYS A 266 10.21 -0.21 -6.94
C CYS A 266 9.30 0.09 -8.15
N GLY A 267 8.15 0.73 -7.91
CA GLY A 267 7.29 1.31 -8.93
C GLY A 267 7.91 2.52 -9.62
N LEU A 268 7.51 2.79 -10.86
CA LEU A 268 7.98 3.93 -11.65
C LEU A 268 6.88 4.97 -11.85
N ARG A 269 7.23 6.25 -11.66
CA ARG A 269 6.39 7.39 -12.04
C ARG A 269 7.15 8.34 -12.95
N ALA A 270 6.69 8.45 -14.20
CA ALA A 270 7.22 9.40 -15.16
C ALA A 270 6.33 10.64 -15.26
N ARG A 271 6.95 11.82 -15.31
CA ARG A 271 6.31 13.12 -15.53
C ARG A 271 7.06 13.86 -16.63
N VAL A 272 6.33 14.52 -17.52
CA VAL A 272 6.91 15.51 -18.43
C VAL A 272 6.55 16.88 -17.91
N LEU A 273 7.55 17.75 -17.79
CA LEU A 273 7.41 19.11 -17.29
C LEU A 273 7.72 20.12 -18.40
N LEU A 274 6.92 21.19 -18.44
CA LEU A 274 7.14 22.38 -19.26
C LEU A 274 7.21 23.59 -18.32
N GLY A 275 8.38 24.24 -18.24
CA GLY A 275 8.58 25.37 -17.34
C GLY A 275 8.31 25.02 -15.86
N GLY A 276 8.67 23.80 -15.43
CA GLY A 276 8.43 23.31 -14.07
C GLY A 276 7.02 22.78 -13.78
N ARG A 277 6.05 22.97 -14.70
CA ARG A 277 4.69 22.43 -14.53
C ARG A 277 4.54 21.07 -15.20
N THR A 278 3.90 20.13 -14.51
CA THR A 278 3.62 18.80 -15.07
C THR A 278 2.57 18.91 -16.18
N VAL A 279 2.89 18.40 -17.37
CA VAL A 279 2.01 18.40 -18.56
C VAL A 279 1.64 17.00 -19.04
N ALA A 280 2.28 15.96 -18.49
CA ALA A 280 1.93 14.56 -18.68
C ALA A 280 2.47 13.75 -17.51
N THR A 281 1.74 12.71 -17.10
CA THR A 281 2.16 11.77 -16.04
C THR A 281 1.80 10.35 -16.46
N ALA A 282 2.61 9.38 -16.05
CA ALA A 282 2.31 7.96 -16.17
C ALA A 282 2.97 7.21 -15.02
N THR A 283 2.25 6.25 -14.43
CA THR A 283 2.74 5.33 -13.40
C THR A 283 2.79 3.92 -13.98
N ARG A 284 3.79 3.13 -13.57
CA ARG A 284 3.99 1.75 -14.00
C ARG A 284 4.53 0.89 -12.85
N PRO A 285 4.18 -0.40 -12.80
CA PRO A 285 4.74 -1.33 -11.82
C PRO A 285 6.23 -1.61 -12.09
N ALA A 286 6.93 -2.15 -11.10
CA ALA A 286 8.38 -2.39 -11.12
C ALA A 286 8.88 -3.24 -12.30
N ARG A 287 8.08 -4.21 -12.76
CA ARG A 287 8.42 -5.09 -13.91
C ARG A 287 8.35 -4.38 -15.27
N ALA A 288 7.81 -3.16 -15.33
CA ALA A 288 7.64 -2.45 -16.59
C ALA A 288 8.97 -1.91 -17.12
N THR A 289 9.31 -2.26 -18.36
CA THR A 289 10.52 -1.76 -19.05
C THR A 289 10.26 -0.51 -19.89
N ARG A 290 8.99 -0.09 -20.00
CA ARG A 290 8.56 1.04 -20.83
C ARG A 290 7.44 1.84 -20.16
N VAL A 291 7.55 3.17 -20.25
CA VAL A 291 6.54 4.11 -19.78
C VAL A 291 6.05 4.94 -20.96
N ALA A 292 4.73 4.89 -21.23
CA ALA A 292 4.10 5.67 -22.29
C ALA A 292 3.41 6.92 -21.71
N LEU A 293 3.72 8.08 -22.28
CA LEU A 293 3.20 9.39 -21.88
C LEU A 293 2.49 10.03 -23.09
N ARG A 294 1.38 10.72 -22.83
CA ARG A 294 0.67 11.52 -23.84
C ARG A 294 0.78 13.01 -23.55
N LEU A 295 1.17 13.78 -24.55
CA LEU A 295 1.46 15.20 -24.46
C LEU A 295 0.40 16.05 -25.17
N GLY A 296 -0.09 17.07 -24.48
CA GLY A 296 -1.02 18.06 -25.03
C GLY A 296 -0.40 18.95 -26.13
N PRO A 297 -1.21 19.67 -26.92
CA PRO A 297 -0.73 20.49 -28.04
C PRO A 297 0.30 21.55 -27.65
N ARG A 298 0.13 22.18 -26.48
CA ARG A 298 1.06 23.19 -25.95
C ARG A 298 2.45 22.61 -25.70
N ALA A 299 2.53 21.45 -25.06
CA ALA A 299 3.80 20.79 -24.78
C ALA A 299 4.50 20.27 -26.04
N ARG A 300 3.73 19.84 -27.05
CA ARG A 300 4.25 19.41 -28.37
C ARG A 300 4.93 20.54 -29.16
N ARG A 301 4.59 21.80 -28.89
CA ARG A 301 5.20 22.97 -29.55
C ARG A 301 6.47 23.46 -28.85
N ALA A 302 6.71 23.04 -27.60
CA ALA A 302 7.87 23.46 -26.84
C ALA A 302 9.19 23.08 -27.54
N THR A 303 10.24 23.85 -27.28
CA THR A 303 11.61 23.54 -27.72
C THR A 303 12.35 22.69 -26.69
N ARG A 304 11.96 22.80 -25.42
CA ARG A 304 12.57 22.10 -24.30
C ARG A 304 11.49 21.56 -23.37
N LEU A 305 11.64 20.30 -22.99
CA LEU A 305 10.84 19.62 -21.96
C LEU A 305 11.77 18.97 -20.95
N THR A 306 11.30 18.77 -19.73
CA THR A 306 12.01 17.98 -18.73
C THR A 306 11.24 16.69 -18.49
N LEU A 307 11.86 15.55 -18.80
CA LEU A 307 11.36 14.25 -18.39
C LEU A 307 11.91 13.97 -16.98
N SER A 308 11.02 13.74 -16.02
CA SER A 308 11.36 13.35 -14.66
C SER A 308 10.78 11.96 -14.43
N VAL A 309 11.63 10.98 -14.14
CA VAL A 309 11.19 9.64 -13.77
C VAL A 309 11.62 9.42 -12.33
N SER A 310 10.68 9.09 -11.45
CA SER A 310 10.96 8.69 -10.09
C SER A 310 10.70 7.19 -9.92
N GLY A 311 11.54 6.52 -9.14
CA GLY A 311 11.25 5.20 -8.60
C GLY A 311 10.94 5.31 -7.12
N SER A 312 9.99 4.50 -6.64
CA SER A 312 9.59 4.45 -5.23
C SER A 312 9.03 3.07 -4.89
N ALA A 313 9.32 2.60 -3.68
CA ALA A 313 8.67 1.47 -3.02
C ALA A 313 8.21 1.93 -1.64
N VAL A 314 7.32 1.16 -1.01
CA VAL A 314 6.97 1.36 0.41
C VAL A 314 8.25 1.18 1.24
N GLY A 315 8.45 2.02 2.26
CA GLY A 315 9.68 2.04 3.07
C GLY A 315 10.95 2.59 2.38
N ALA A 316 10.99 2.73 1.05
CA ALA A 316 12.18 3.16 0.32
C ALA A 316 12.19 4.67 -0.06
N PRO A 317 13.34 5.36 -0.01
CA PRO A 317 13.43 6.76 -0.41
C PRO A 317 13.13 6.91 -1.91
N THR A 318 12.28 7.89 -2.25
CA THR A 318 11.96 8.17 -3.65
C THR A 318 13.18 8.74 -4.38
N ARG A 319 13.71 8.01 -5.37
CA ARG A 319 14.82 8.47 -6.21
C ARG A 319 14.31 9.00 -7.53
N THR A 320 14.85 10.13 -7.99
CA THR A 320 14.38 10.79 -9.22
C THR A 320 15.51 11.03 -10.21
N ARG A 321 15.29 10.65 -11.48
CA ARG A 321 16.17 10.95 -12.60
C ARG A 321 15.50 11.94 -13.56
N ARG A 322 16.21 13.04 -13.86
CA ARG A 322 15.74 14.07 -14.79
C ARG A 322 16.55 14.08 -16.08
N LEU A 323 15.86 14.19 -17.20
CA LEU A 323 16.43 14.32 -18.53
C LEU A 323 15.84 15.54 -19.22
N THR A 324 16.71 16.40 -19.74
CA THR A 324 16.27 17.50 -20.60
C THR A 324 16.08 16.98 -22.02
N LEU A 325 14.86 17.07 -22.53
CA LEU A 325 14.51 16.71 -23.89
C LEU A 325 14.51 17.97 -24.75
N ARG A 326 15.31 17.98 -25.83
CA ARG A 326 15.28 19.03 -26.85
C ARG A 326 14.45 18.52 -28.02
N LEU A 327 13.32 19.18 -28.26
CA LEU A 327 12.48 18.85 -29.40
C LEU A 327 13.08 19.54 -30.64
N PRO A 328 13.30 18.81 -31.75
CA PRO A 328 13.80 19.40 -33.00
C PRO A 328 12.85 20.49 -33.47
N ALA A 329 13.32 21.44 -34.29
CA ALA A 329 12.45 22.47 -34.84
C ALA A 329 11.22 21.85 -35.53
N PRO A 330 10.05 22.51 -35.51
CA PRO A 330 8.94 22.09 -36.35
C PRO A 330 9.42 22.04 -37.81
N PRO A 331 9.00 21.03 -38.59
CA PRO A 331 9.23 21.04 -40.03
C PRO A 331 8.53 22.24 -40.68
#